data_AF-A0A4Q3EHT6-F1
#
_entry.id   AF-A0A4Q3EHT6-F1
#
_cell.length_a   1.000
_cell.length_b   1.000
_cell.length_c   1.000
_cell.angle_alpha   90.00
_cell.angle_beta   90.00
_cell.angle_gamma   90.00
#
_symmetry.space_group_name_H-M   'P 1'
#
loop_
_entity.id
_entity.type
_entity.pdbx_description
1 polymer ?
#
loop_
_entity_poly.entity_id
_entity_poly.type
_entity_poly.pdbx_seq_one_letter_code
_entity_poly.pdbx_strand_id
1 'polypeptide(L)'
;HKSEVAKPYYYSVFLADHNITAEITPTERSAQFRFTYPKNDSSSIVIDAFDKGSYIKVIPNERKIVGYSTKYARGPLKNFKNFFVIYVDKPITFTRVFNDTVATSSNELNADHVLAVIGFKTGDKEKVHLKVASSFISEAQAELNLKREQGNDSFDVVKNKAKTVWNKTLSRLSAEGGTVDQTRTFYSCLYRMLFFPNKLYEIDSQNKIVHWSPYTGDTQPGYMFAGTGFWDTFRALYPFLNLVYPSINKEMQEGLINDYKEGGWLPEWSSPGYSNIMLGNNSASVVSDAYIKGGKNYDIQKLYEALIHGANNEGPNATGRRGVEYYNSLGYVPHDVRIGEGVARTLEYAYDDFAIYQLGKALNKPTAEINLYKKRSMNYKNVFDTSIGFMRGKDKAGNFDTPFDPYRWGGSFIEGNSWHYTWSVFHDVQGLVNLMGGNQKFTAKLDSVF
;
A
#
# COMPACT_ATOMS: atom_id res chain seq x y z
N HIS A 1 -23.03 -10.84 -12.63
CA HIS A 1 -23.43 -9.79 -11.66
C HIS A 1 -24.83 -9.95 -11.06
N LYS A 2 -25.90 -10.33 -11.81
CA LYS A 2 -27.25 -10.49 -11.20
C LYS A 2 -27.29 -11.53 -10.04
N SER A 3 -26.41 -12.52 -10.07
CA SER A 3 -26.24 -13.57 -9.07
C SER A 3 -24.99 -13.37 -8.20
N GLU A 4 -24.55 -12.12 -8.04
CA GLU A 4 -23.34 -11.76 -7.30
C GLU A 4 -23.66 -10.65 -6.29
N VAL A 5 -23.09 -10.78 -5.10
CA VAL A 5 -23.21 -9.79 -4.02
C VAL A 5 -21.81 -9.47 -3.54
N ALA A 6 -21.40 -8.21 -3.68
CA ALA A 6 -20.11 -7.71 -3.17
C ALA A 6 -20.33 -6.66 -2.10
N LYS A 7 -19.82 -6.91 -0.88
CA LYS A 7 -19.84 -5.99 0.25
C LYS A 7 -18.47 -6.05 0.96
N PRO A 8 -18.04 -4.98 1.66
CA PRO A 8 -16.75 -4.95 2.36
C PRO A 8 -16.51 -6.11 3.35
N TYR A 9 -17.59 -6.70 3.86
CA TYR A 9 -17.57 -7.77 4.87
C TYR A 9 -18.06 -9.12 4.36
N TYR A 10 -18.48 -9.22 3.09
CA TYR A 10 -19.09 -10.44 2.55
C TYR A 10 -19.14 -10.41 1.03
N TYR A 11 -18.73 -11.50 0.41
CA TYR A 11 -18.91 -11.73 -1.02
C TYR A 11 -19.65 -13.04 -1.26
N SER A 12 -20.50 -13.07 -2.29
CA SER A 12 -21.20 -14.27 -2.75
C SER A 12 -21.40 -14.26 -4.26
N VAL A 13 -21.25 -15.43 -4.88
CA VAL A 13 -21.50 -15.63 -6.31
C VAL A 13 -22.04 -17.03 -6.58
N PHE A 14 -22.97 -17.12 -7.53
CA PHE A 14 -23.43 -18.40 -8.08
C PHE A 14 -22.55 -18.81 -9.27
N LEU A 15 -21.88 -19.95 -9.14
CA LEU A 15 -21.06 -20.60 -10.17
C LEU A 15 -21.94 -21.53 -11.00
N ALA A 16 -22.46 -21.03 -12.12
CA ALA A 16 -23.47 -21.72 -12.93
C ALA A 16 -23.00 -23.08 -13.45
N ASP A 17 -21.76 -23.17 -13.95
CA ASP A 17 -21.18 -24.40 -14.52
C ASP A 17 -21.09 -25.55 -13.51
N HIS A 18 -21.06 -25.23 -12.22
CA HIS A 18 -20.95 -26.21 -11.14
C HIS A 18 -22.22 -26.30 -10.30
N ASN A 19 -23.21 -25.43 -10.54
CA ASN A 19 -24.40 -25.27 -9.71
C ASN A 19 -24.06 -25.08 -8.21
N ILE A 20 -23.02 -24.29 -7.92
CA ILE A 20 -22.52 -24.03 -6.56
C ILE A 20 -22.69 -22.56 -6.22
N THR A 21 -23.14 -22.25 -5.02
CA THR A 21 -23.00 -20.89 -4.47
C THR A 21 -21.75 -20.83 -3.60
N ALA A 22 -20.81 -19.95 -3.96
CA ALA A 22 -19.62 -19.67 -3.17
C ALA A 22 -19.81 -18.38 -2.37
N GLU A 23 -19.41 -18.39 -1.10
CA GLU A 23 -19.48 -17.25 -0.20
C GLU A 23 -18.18 -17.12 0.60
N ILE A 24 -17.75 -15.89 0.89
CA ILE A 24 -16.60 -15.59 1.74
C ILE A 24 -16.89 -14.44 2.69
N THR A 25 -16.39 -14.55 3.92
CA THR A 25 -16.33 -13.44 4.90
C THR A 25 -14.94 -13.37 5.55
N PRO A 26 -14.32 -12.18 5.64
CA PRO A 26 -12.97 -12.04 6.18
C PRO A 26 -12.94 -11.64 7.66
N THR A 27 -11.76 -11.80 8.27
CA THR A 27 -11.25 -11.06 9.43
C THR A 27 -9.99 -10.29 8.98
N GLU A 28 -9.09 -9.87 9.87
CA GLU A 28 -7.87 -9.13 9.46
C GLU A 28 -6.86 -10.02 8.71
N ARG A 29 -6.65 -11.28 9.14
CA ARG A 29 -5.63 -12.22 8.62
C ARG A 29 -6.20 -13.59 8.26
N SER A 30 -7.52 -13.74 8.31
CA SER A 30 -8.19 -15.01 8.07
C SER A 30 -9.53 -14.79 7.35
N ALA A 31 -10.14 -15.87 6.84
CA ALA A 31 -11.47 -15.84 6.22
C ALA A 31 -12.20 -17.16 6.44
N GLN A 32 -13.54 -17.10 6.42
CA GLN A 32 -14.38 -18.28 6.26
C GLN A 32 -14.97 -18.32 4.87
N PHE A 33 -14.95 -19.50 4.27
CA PHE A 33 -15.67 -19.80 3.03
C PHE A 33 -16.86 -20.69 3.35
N ARG A 34 -17.92 -20.54 2.55
CA ARG A 34 -19.08 -21.42 2.56
C ARG A 34 -19.47 -21.73 1.14
N PHE A 35 -19.50 -23.01 0.81
CA PHE A 35 -19.90 -23.52 -0.50
C PHE A 35 -21.19 -24.31 -0.35
N THR A 36 -22.24 -23.91 -1.08
CA THR A 36 -23.50 -24.65 -1.13
C THR A 36 -23.52 -25.50 -2.38
N TYR A 37 -23.44 -26.82 -2.22
CA TYR A 37 -23.36 -27.81 -3.30
C TYR A 37 -24.73 -28.40 -3.64
N PRO A 38 -24.91 -28.89 -4.89
CA PRO A 38 -25.99 -29.79 -5.22
C PRO A 38 -25.71 -31.20 -4.70
N LYS A 39 -26.71 -32.09 -4.79
CA LYS A 39 -26.49 -33.51 -4.56
C LYS A 39 -25.51 -34.05 -5.61
N ASN A 40 -24.37 -34.59 -5.17
CA ASN A 40 -23.36 -35.13 -6.06
C ASN A 40 -22.50 -36.19 -5.32
N ASP A 41 -22.15 -37.27 -6.02
CA ASP A 41 -21.24 -38.30 -5.51
C ASP A 41 -19.76 -37.88 -5.59
N SER A 42 -19.45 -36.83 -6.36
CA SER A 42 -18.09 -36.29 -6.50
C SER A 42 -18.12 -34.76 -6.53
N SER A 43 -17.99 -34.15 -5.35
CA SER A 43 -17.77 -32.72 -5.16
C SER A 43 -16.34 -32.49 -4.72
N SER A 44 -15.74 -31.37 -5.13
CA SER A 44 -14.33 -31.08 -4.85
C SER A 44 -14.04 -29.62 -4.60
N ILE A 45 -12.97 -29.36 -3.87
CA ILE A 45 -12.36 -28.04 -3.70
C ILE A 45 -10.93 -28.13 -4.21
N VAL A 46 -10.54 -27.16 -5.05
CA VAL A 46 -9.18 -26.99 -5.53
C VAL A 46 -8.49 -25.92 -4.70
N ILE A 47 -7.31 -26.23 -4.19
CA ILE A 47 -6.40 -25.31 -3.51
C ILE A 47 -5.20 -25.12 -4.45
N ASP A 48 -4.97 -23.88 -4.88
CA ASP A 48 -3.85 -23.51 -5.74
C ASP A 48 -2.88 -22.63 -4.93
N ALA A 49 -1.65 -23.10 -4.71
CA ALA A 49 -0.61 -22.38 -3.98
C ALA A 49 0.27 -21.49 -4.88
N PHE A 50 -0.12 -21.34 -6.16
CA PHE A 50 0.55 -20.58 -7.21
C PHE A 50 1.92 -21.14 -7.62
N ASP A 51 2.43 -20.64 -8.74
CA ASP A 51 3.74 -20.93 -9.32
C ASP A 51 4.89 -20.18 -8.60
N LYS A 52 6.14 -20.42 -9.05
CA LYS A 52 7.42 -19.87 -8.54
C LYS A 52 7.91 -20.44 -7.21
N GLY A 53 7.52 -21.66 -6.90
CA GLY A 53 7.93 -22.40 -5.72
C GLY A 53 6.86 -22.37 -4.64
N SER A 54 6.09 -23.44 -4.53
CA SER A 54 5.04 -23.55 -3.54
C SER A 54 5.02 -24.93 -2.91
N TYR A 55 4.25 -25.03 -1.82
CA TYR A 55 4.16 -26.25 -1.03
C TYR A 55 2.72 -26.45 -0.56
N ILE A 56 2.24 -27.68 -0.66
CA ILE A 56 0.98 -28.11 -0.05
C ILE A 56 1.16 -29.47 0.62
N LYS A 57 0.55 -29.62 1.79
CA LYS A 57 0.30 -30.89 2.47
C LYS A 57 -1.15 -31.00 2.88
N VAL A 58 -1.80 -32.07 2.46
CA VAL A 58 -3.16 -32.46 2.86
C VAL A 58 -3.06 -33.49 3.98
N ILE A 59 -3.79 -33.26 5.07
CA ILE A 59 -3.83 -34.13 6.27
C ILE A 59 -5.30 -34.56 6.47
N PRO A 60 -5.76 -35.63 5.77
CA PRO A 60 -7.18 -35.98 5.72
C PRO A 60 -7.82 -36.26 7.08
N ASN A 61 -7.08 -36.93 7.97
CA ASN A 61 -7.58 -37.30 9.31
C ASN A 61 -7.85 -36.09 10.21
N GLU A 62 -7.20 -34.96 9.93
CA GLU A 62 -7.41 -33.69 10.63
C GLU A 62 -8.35 -32.75 9.87
N ARG A 63 -8.79 -33.14 8.66
CA ARG A 63 -9.49 -32.26 7.69
C ARG A 63 -8.74 -30.95 7.48
N LYS A 64 -7.41 -31.05 7.40
CA LYS A 64 -6.48 -29.92 7.42
C LYS A 64 -5.65 -29.91 6.14
N ILE A 65 -5.40 -28.72 5.61
CA ILE A 65 -4.47 -28.47 4.52
C ILE A 65 -3.55 -27.34 4.97
N VAL A 66 -2.25 -27.53 4.77
CA VAL A 66 -1.23 -26.52 5.04
C VAL A 66 -0.36 -26.32 3.82
N GLY A 67 0.25 -25.15 3.74
CA GLY A 67 1.09 -24.84 2.61
C GLY A 67 1.75 -23.48 2.69
N TYR A 68 2.49 -23.13 1.64
CA TYR A 68 2.93 -21.77 1.42
C TYR A 68 3.01 -21.43 -0.07
N SER A 69 2.88 -20.15 -0.37
CA SER A 69 3.24 -19.56 -1.66
C SER A 69 4.43 -18.61 -1.50
N THR A 70 5.33 -18.59 -2.48
CA THR A 70 6.44 -17.62 -2.57
C THR A 70 6.22 -16.59 -3.68
N LYS A 71 5.10 -16.65 -4.41
CA LYS A 71 4.87 -15.78 -5.57
C LYS A 71 4.78 -14.32 -5.14
N TYR A 72 5.65 -13.50 -5.71
CA TYR A 72 5.59 -12.04 -5.60
C TYR A 72 5.83 -11.38 -6.96
N ALA A 73 5.40 -10.12 -7.09
CA ALA A 73 5.54 -9.34 -8.31
C ALA A 73 6.76 -8.41 -8.32
N ARG A 74 7.21 -7.92 -7.16
CA ARG A 74 8.23 -6.87 -7.04
C ARG A 74 9.20 -7.11 -5.89
N GLY A 75 10.46 -6.73 -6.14
CA GLY A 75 11.56 -6.72 -5.18
C GLY A 75 12.16 -8.11 -4.92
N PRO A 76 13.47 -8.25 -4.69
CA PRO A 76 14.01 -9.49 -4.14
C PRO A 76 13.59 -9.58 -2.67
N LEU A 77 12.62 -10.45 -2.37
CA LEU A 77 12.19 -10.68 -1.00
C LEU A 77 12.95 -11.85 -0.39
N LYS A 78 13.72 -11.59 0.68
CA LYS A 78 14.50 -12.62 1.37
C LYS A 78 13.58 -13.49 2.22
N ASN A 79 13.74 -14.81 2.12
CA ASN A 79 12.97 -15.80 2.89
C ASN A 79 11.44 -15.61 2.82
N PHE A 80 10.92 -14.99 1.75
CA PHE A 80 9.50 -14.69 1.63
C PHE A 80 8.66 -15.95 1.40
N LYS A 81 7.68 -16.13 2.28
CA LYS A 81 6.61 -17.12 2.17
C LYS A 81 5.35 -16.53 2.76
N ASN A 82 4.20 -16.76 2.13
CA ASN A 82 2.91 -16.66 2.78
C ASN A 82 2.45 -18.07 3.13
N PHE A 83 2.54 -18.43 4.41
CA PHE A 83 2.09 -19.72 4.94
C PHE A 83 0.58 -19.68 5.14
N PHE A 84 -0.12 -20.75 4.82
CA PHE A 84 -1.56 -20.86 5.01
C PHE A 84 -1.95 -22.15 5.71
N VAL A 85 -3.06 -22.08 6.44
CA VAL A 85 -3.75 -23.21 7.05
C VAL A 85 -5.22 -23.17 6.69
N ILE A 86 -5.79 -24.33 6.35
CA ILE A 86 -7.17 -24.50 5.92
C ILE A 86 -7.76 -25.69 6.66
N TYR A 87 -8.91 -25.48 7.31
CA TYR A 87 -9.73 -26.54 7.89
C TYR A 87 -11.05 -26.66 7.15
N VAL A 88 -11.46 -27.90 6.88
CA VAL A 88 -12.73 -28.24 6.22
C VAL A 88 -13.65 -28.88 7.25
N ASP A 89 -14.93 -28.51 7.29
CA ASP A 89 -15.90 -29.11 8.24
C ASP A 89 -16.46 -30.47 7.79
N LYS A 90 -16.01 -30.96 6.63
CA LYS A 90 -16.46 -32.20 6.00
C LYS A 90 -15.32 -33.21 5.87
N PRO A 91 -15.56 -34.52 6.13
CA PRO A 91 -14.54 -35.55 5.92
C PRO A 91 -14.02 -35.58 4.48
N ILE A 92 -12.70 -35.60 4.33
CA ILE A 92 -12.03 -35.69 3.03
C ILE A 92 -11.99 -37.17 2.63
N THR A 93 -12.74 -37.55 1.58
CA THR A 93 -12.78 -38.94 1.09
C THR A 93 -11.89 -39.16 -0.12
N PHE A 94 -11.45 -38.09 -0.76
CA PHE A 94 -10.52 -38.10 -1.89
C PHE A 94 -9.52 -36.96 -1.74
N THR A 95 -8.26 -37.22 -2.08
CA THR A 95 -7.22 -36.20 -2.15
C THR A 95 -6.27 -36.52 -3.29
N ARG A 96 -5.83 -35.47 -4.00
CA ARG A 96 -4.76 -35.56 -4.98
C ARG A 96 -3.96 -34.27 -5.00
N VAL A 97 -2.64 -34.37 -5.00
CA VAL A 97 -1.72 -33.23 -5.11
C VAL A 97 -1.06 -33.25 -6.49
N PHE A 98 -0.89 -32.09 -7.10
CA PHE A 98 -0.39 -31.92 -8.47
C PHE A 98 0.83 -30.99 -8.49
N ASN A 99 1.79 -31.32 -9.35
CA ASN A 99 2.76 -30.36 -9.90
C ASN A 99 2.22 -29.91 -11.26
N ASP A 100 1.66 -28.71 -11.36
CA ASP A 100 0.92 -28.24 -12.54
C ASP A 100 -0.14 -29.29 -12.97
N THR A 101 -0.01 -29.94 -14.13
CA THR A 101 -0.95 -30.97 -14.59
C THR A 101 -0.61 -32.39 -14.11
N VAL A 102 0.53 -32.60 -13.44
CA VAL A 102 1.04 -33.94 -13.09
C VAL A 102 0.60 -34.33 -11.69
N ALA A 103 -0.29 -35.31 -11.61
CA ALA A 103 -0.78 -35.86 -10.35
C ALA A 103 0.30 -36.69 -9.63
N THR A 104 0.39 -36.54 -8.31
CA THR A 104 1.30 -37.33 -7.46
C THR A 104 0.53 -38.37 -6.63
N SER A 105 1.23 -39.38 -6.13
CA SER A 105 0.68 -40.37 -5.17
C SER A 105 0.79 -39.91 -3.72
N SER A 106 1.51 -38.82 -3.46
CA SER A 106 1.71 -38.23 -2.13
C SER A 106 0.62 -37.20 -1.83
N ASN A 107 0.30 -37.03 -0.55
CA ASN A 107 -0.54 -35.92 -0.08
C ASN A 107 0.27 -34.66 0.25
N GLU A 108 1.57 -34.66 -0.06
CA GLU A 108 2.52 -33.61 0.23
C GLU A 108 3.44 -33.39 -0.97
N LEU A 109 3.62 -32.14 -1.37
CA LEU A 109 4.49 -31.77 -2.49
C LEU A 109 5.12 -30.39 -2.27
N ASN A 110 6.39 -30.29 -2.60
CA ASN A 110 7.12 -29.04 -2.82
C ASN A 110 7.60 -29.03 -4.28
N ALA A 111 7.13 -28.08 -5.07
CA ALA A 111 7.45 -27.96 -6.50
C ALA A 111 7.28 -26.51 -6.96
N ASP A 112 7.49 -26.25 -8.26
CA ASP A 112 7.33 -24.90 -8.81
C ASP A 112 5.87 -24.41 -8.72
N HIS A 113 4.89 -25.25 -9.08
CA HIS A 113 3.46 -24.92 -8.98
C HIS A 113 2.69 -26.09 -8.37
N VAL A 114 2.25 -25.95 -7.11
CA VAL A 114 1.55 -26.99 -6.36
C VAL A 114 0.06 -26.69 -6.24
N LEU A 115 -0.75 -27.68 -6.60
CA LEU A 115 -2.20 -27.67 -6.39
C LEU A 115 -2.62 -28.89 -5.57
N ALA A 116 -3.69 -28.77 -4.79
CA ALA A 116 -4.34 -29.90 -4.14
C ALA A 116 -5.84 -29.91 -4.46
N VAL A 117 -6.38 -31.09 -4.73
CA VAL A 117 -7.80 -31.34 -4.90
C VAL A 117 -8.25 -32.21 -3.74
N ILE A 118 -9.17 -31.71 -2.92
CA ILE A 118 -9.87 -32.50 -1.90
C ILE A 118 -11.29 -32.78 -2.39
N GLY A 119 -11.81 -33.97 -2.10
CA GLY A 119 -13.12 -34.41 -2.57
C GLY A 119 -13.96 -35.12 -1.51
N PHE A 120 -15.27 -35.06 -1.71
CA PHE A 120 -16.29 -35.59 -0.81
C PHE A 120 -17.66 -35.71 -1.52
N LYS A 121 -18.59 -36.49 -0.94
CA LYS A 121 -19.98 -36.59 -1.41
C LYS A 121 -20.85 -35.47 -0.82
N THR A 122 -21.76 -34.89 -1.58
CA THR A 122 -22.69 -33.85 -1.08
C THR A 122 -24.15 -34.22 -1.28
N GLY A 123 -25.00 -33.82 -0.32
CA GLY A 123 -26.46 -33.78 -0.46
C GLY A 123 -26.94 -32.52 -1.18
N ASP A 124 -28.24 -32.45 -1.48
CA ASP A 124 -28.82 -31.26 -2.10
C ASP A 124 -28.78 -30.07 -1.14
N LYS A 125 -28.24 -28.95 -1.61
CA LYS A 125 -28.00 -27.70 -0.85
C LYS A 125 -27.14 -27.89 0.40
N GLU A 126 -26.32 -28.93 0.43
CA GLU A 126 -25.38 -29.15 1.53
C GLU A 126 -24.32 -28.04 1.55
N LYS A 127 -24.04 -27.51 2.73
CA LYS A 127 -23.05 -26.45 2.95
C LYS A 127 -21.75 -27.06 3.47
N VAL A 128 -20.64 -26.76 2.81
CA VAL A 128 -19.29 -27.10 3.25
C VAL A 128 -18.57 -25.80 3.59
N HIS A 129 -17.95 -25.76 4.77
CA HIS A 129 -17.25 -24.58 5.26
C HIS A 129 -15.75 -24.80 5.27
N LEU A 130 -15.01 -23.75 4.91
CA LEU A 130 -13.58 -23.67 5.13
C LEU A 130 -13.26 -22.56 6.14
N LYS A 131 -12.36 -22.85 7.07
CA LYS A 131 -11.69 -21.84 7.90
C LYS A 131 -10.25 -21.70 7.40
N VAL A 132 -9.88 -20.51 6.94
CA VAL A 132 -8.60 -20.23 6.29
C VAL A 132 -7.89 -19.10 7.02
N ALA A 133 -6.60 -19.25 7.31
CA ALA A 133 -5.74 -18.15 7.76
C ALA A 133 -4.38 -18.23 7.07
N SER A 134 -3.67 -17.10 7.05
CA SER A 134 -2.29 -17.05 6.58
C SER A 134 -1.39 -16.24 7.51
N SER A 135 -0.09 -16.35 7.28
CA SER A 135 0.96 -15.60 7.97
C SER A 135 2.18 -15.44 7.06
N PHE A 136 2.91 -14.33 7.19
CA PHE A 136 4.21 -14.16 6.55
C PHE A 136 5.37 -14.72 7.39
N ILE A 137 5.08 -15.17 8.63
CA ILE A 137 6.09 -15.61 9.59
C ILE A 137 6.24 -17.14 9.56
N SER A 138 5.15 -17.89 9.77
CA SER A 138 5.19 -19.36 9.82
C SER A 138 3.80 -20.00 9.77
N GLU A 139 3.74 -21.30 9.52
CA GLU A 139 2.51 -22.09 9.67
C GLU A 139 1.93 -21.99 11.10
N ALA A 140 2.78 -22.06 12.12
CA ALA A 140 2.36 -21.95 13.52
C ALA A 140 1.73 -20.58 13.84
N GLN A 141 2.23 -19.51 13.22
CA GLN A 141 1.64 -18.19 13.34
C GLN A 141 0.31 -18.09 12.56
N ALA A 142 0.19 -18.73 11.40
CA ALA A 142 -1.08 -18.82 10.68
C ALA A 142 -2.17 -19.54 11.50
N GLU A 143 -1.82 -20.62 12.20
CA GLU A 143 -2.72 -21.30 13.15
C GLU A 143 -3.15 -20.37 14.29
N LEU A 144 -2.20 -19.60 14.84
CA LEU A 144 -2.49 -18.65 15.90
C LEU A 144 -3.45 -17.54 15.43
N ASN A 145 -3.25 -17.02 14.22
CA ASN A 145 -4.15 -16.06 13.59
C ASN A 145 -5.56 -16.65 13.46
N LEU A 146 -5.68 -17.88 12.95
CA LEU A 146 -6.98 -18.56 12.81
C LEU A 146 -7.70 -18.70 14.14
N LYS A 147 -7.00 -19.21 15.16
CA LYS A 147 -7.56 -19.44 16.49
C LYS A 147 -8.04 -18.14 17.15
N ARG A 148 -7.28 -17.06 17.00
CA ARG A 148 -7.61 -15.75 17.59
C ARG A 148 -8.76 -15.05 16.88
N GLU A 149 -8.74 -15.05 15.55
CA GLU A 149 -9.65 -14.22 14.77
C GLU A 149 -10.99 -14.91 14.49
N GLN A 150 -11.01 -16.25 14.39
CA GLN A 150 -12.25 -17.01 14.17
C GLN A 150 -12.61 -17.94 15.33
N GLY A 151 -11.63 -18.62 15.92
CA GLY A 151 -11.88 -19.64 16.93
C GLY A 151 -12.99 -20.61 16.52
N ASN A 152 -14.02 -20.74 17.35
CA ASN A 152 -15.19 -21.59 17.09
C ASN A 152 -16.37 -20.87 16.41
N ASP A 153 -16.20 -19.61 16.00
CA ASP A 153 -17.27 -18.86 15.36
C ASP A 153 -17.75 -19.53 14.06
N SER A 154 -19.05 -19.42 13.80
CA SER A 154 -19.67 -19.80 12.54
C SER A 154 -19.49 -18.71 11.47
N PHE A 155 -19.75 -19.07 10.22
CA PHE A 155 -19.67 -18.15 9.08
C PHE A 155 -20.48 -16.86 9.31
N ASP A 156 -21.74 -17.01 9.76
CA ASP A 156 -22.62 -15.85 9.94
C ASP A 156 -22.20 -14.97 11.13
N VAL A 157 -21.54 -15.55 12.15
CA VAL A 157 -20.93 -14.78 13.25
C VAL A 157 -19.75 -13.95 12.74
N VAL A 158 -18.83 -14.56 11.99
CA VAL A 158 -17.67 -13.84 11.40
C VAL A 158 -18.15 -12.73 10.46
N LYS A 159 -19.15 -13.00 9.62
CA LYS A 159 -19.79 -12.01 8.74
C LYS A 159 -20.36 -10.81 9.49
N ASN A 160 -21.05 -11.06 10.60
CA ASN A 160 -21.62 -9.98 11.41
C ASN A 160 -20.54 -9.19 12.16
N LYS A 161 -19.48 -9.85 12.64
CA LYS A 161 -18.30 -9.18 13.21
C LYS A 161 -17.62 -8.26 12.19
N ALA A 162 -17.35 -8.76 10.98
CA ALA A 162 -16.78 -7.97 9.90
C ALA A 162 -17.67 -6.77 9.50
N LYS A 163 -19.00 -6.98 9.41
CA LYS A 163 -19.95 -5.89 9.17
C LYS A 163 -19.89 -4.83 10.27
N THR A 164 -19.80 -5.26 11.53
CA THR A 164 -19.73 -4.36 12.69
C THR A 164 -18.45 -3.53 12.68
N VAL A 165 -17.32 -4.14 12.32
CA VAL A 165 -16.04 -3.42 12.13
C VAL A 165 -16.20 -2.34 11.08
N TRP A 166 -16.72 -2.67 9.89
CA TRP A 166 -16.90 -1.67 8.84
C TRP A 166 -17.87 -0.56 9.22
N ASN A 167 -19.01 -0.89 9.84
CA ASN A 167 -19.95 0.12 10.30
C ASN A 167 -19.31 1.07 11.33
N LYS A 168 -18.60 0.54 12.34
CA LYS A 168 -17.89 1.35 13.34
C LYS A 168 -16.81 2.23 12.70
N THR A 169 -16.11 1.70 11.70
CA THR A 169 -15.05 2.42 10.99
C THR A 169 -15.63 3.55 10.15
N LEU A 170 -16.65 3.27 9.34
CA LEU A 170 -17.26 4.25 8.42
C LEU A 170 -18.14 5.27 9.16
N SER A 171 -18.72 4.92 10.31
CA SER A 171 -19.57 5.82 11.11
C SER A 171 -18.82 6.94 11.82
N ARG A 172 -17.49 7.05 11.66
CA ARG A 172 -16.76 8.26 12.10
C ARG A 172 -17.20 9.52 11.33
N LEU A 173 -17.81 9.34 10.16
CA LEU A 173 -18.39 10.40 9.35
C LEU A 173 -19.86 10.05 9.02
N SER A 174 -20.78 10.94 9.38
CA SER A 174 -22.20 10.85 8.96
C SER A 174 -22.43 11.85 7.82
N ALA A 175 -22.88 11.36 6.67
CA ALA A 175 -23.25 12.18 5.52
C ALA A 175 -24.78 12.18 5.36
N GLU A 176 -25.39 13.37 5.39
CA GLU A 176 -26.84 13.58 5.38
C GLU A 176 -27.25 14.63 4.32
N GLY A 177 -28.52 14.65 3.92
CA GLY A 177 -29.07 15.66 3.00
C GLY A 177 -28.77 15.47 1.50
N GLY A 178 -28.13 14.35 1.12
CA GLY A 178 -27.81 14.01 -0.27
C GLY A 178 -28.73 12.96 -0.89
N THR A 179 -28.54 12.74 -2.20
CA THR A 179 -29.16 11.63 -2.94
C THR A 179 -28.53 10.28 -2.57
N VAL A 180 -29.24 9.19 -2.87
CA VAL A 180 -28.72 7.82 -2.67
C VAL A 180 -27.39 7.60 -3.40
N ASP A 181 -27.23 8.16 -4.60
CA ASP A 181 -26.01 7.99 -5.38
C ASP A 181 -24.83 8.77 -4.80
N GLN A 182 -25.07 9.96 -4.24
CA GLN A 182 -24.04 10.69 -3.48
C GLN A 182 -23.62 9.92 -2.23
N THR A 183 -24.56 9.33 -1.48
CA THR A 183 -24.24 8.48 -0.33
C THR A 183 -23.44 7.25 -0.74
N ARG A 184 -23.80 6.60 -1.85
CA ARG A 184 -23.05 5.46 -2.39
C ARG A 184 -21.63 5.85 -2.79
N THR A 185 -21.46 6.95 -3.51
CA THR A 185 -20.13 7.45 -3.90
C THR A 185 -19.30 7.79 -2.67
N PHE A 186 -19.85 8.54 -1.72
CA PHE A 186 -19.16 8.94 -0.50
C PHE A 186 -18.65 7.74 0.30
N TYR A 187 -19.53 6.80 0.66
CA TYR A 187 -19.12 5.65 1.47
C TYR A 187 -18.27 4.64 0.69
N SER A 188 -18.41 4.56 -0.64
CA SER A 188 -17.52 3.74 -1.47
C SER A 188 -16.11 4.33 -1.53
N CYS A 189 -15.97 5.64 -1.71
CA CYS A 189 -14.68 6.33 -1.64
C CYS A 189 -14.05 6.21 -0.24
N LEU A 190 -14.84 6.42 0.83
CA LEU A 190 -14.37 6.27 2.19
C LEU A 190 -13.88 4.84 2.47
N TYR A 191 -14.61 3.82 2.00
CA TYR A 191 -14.14 2.43 2.06
C TYR A 191 -12.78 2.23 1.37
N ARG A 192 -12.59 2.79 0.16
CA ARG A 192 -11.33 2.67 -0.59
C ARG A 192 -10.15 3.38 0.10
N MET A 193 -10.40 4.52 0.73
CA MET A 193 -9.39 5.24 1.51
C MET A 193 -8.94 4.49 2.76
N LEU A 194 -9.67 3.47 3.22
CA LEU A 194 -9.36 2.72 4.44
C LEU A 194 -8.83 1.32 4.15
N PHE A 195 -8.42 1.07 2.91
CA PHE A 195 -7.88 -0.22 2.48
C PHE A 195 -6.35 -0.29 2.57
N PHE A 196 -5.66 0.81 2.26
CA PHE A 196 -4.19 0.88 2.23
C PHE A 196 -3.63 1.95 3.19
N PRO A 197 -2.39 1.79 3.66
CA PRO A 197 -1.55 0.59 3.54
C PRO A 197 -2.08 -0.59 4.38
N ASN A 198 -1.73 -1.81 3.96
CA ASN A 198 -2.08 -3.04 4.66
C ASN A 198 -1.23 -3.20 5.92
N LYS A 199 -1.83 -3.69 7.01
CA LYS A 199 -1.08 -4.20 8.16
C LYS A 199 -0.26 -5.41 7.71
N LEU A 200 1.07 -5.32 7.85
CA LEU A 200 2.00 -6.43 7.61
C LEU A 200 2.48 -7.06 8.92
N TYR A 201 2.05 -6.52 10.06
CA TYR A 201 2.30 -7.08 11.38
C TYR A 201 1.25 -8.12 11.79
N GLU A 202 1.65 -8.97 12.71
CA GLU A 202 0.88 -10.04 13.33
C GLU A 202 1.07 -9.98 14.85
N ILE A 203 0.31 -10.77 15.59
CA ILE A 203 0.41 -10.84 17.05
C ILE A 203 1.01 -12.20 17.39
N ASP A 204 2.13 -12.26 18.10
CA ASP A 204 2.77 -13.53 18.48
C ASP A 204 2.04 -14.23 19.64
N SER A 205 2.51 -15.41 20.05
CA SER A 205 1.91 -16.18 21.15
C SER A 205 1.99 -15.50 22.54
N GLN A 206 2.85 -14.49 22.69
CA GLN A 206 3.02 -13.67 23.89
C GLN A 206 2.19 -12.38 23.83
N ASN A 207 1.31 -12.24 22.83
CA ASN A 207 0.50 -11.05 22.56
C ASN A 207 1.33 -9.78 22.22
N LYS A 208 2.55 -9.96 21.70
CA LYS A 208 3.37 -8.87 21.19
C LYS A 208 3.16 -8.70 19.70
N ILE A 209 3.28 -7.46 19.25
CA ILE A 209 3.28 -7.13 17.83
C ILE A 209 4.62 -7.56 17.24
N VAL A 210 4.57 -8.34 16.17
CA VAL A 210 5.73 -8.81 15.40
C VAL A 210 5.40 -8.75 13.91
N HIS A 211 6.40 -8.77 13.04
CA HIS A 211 6.18 -8.81 11.59
C HIS A 211 7.32 -9.56 10.91
N TRP A 212 7.05 -10.10 9.73
CA TRP A 212 8.11 -10.49 8.80
C TRP A 212 8.61 -9.22 8.10
N SER A 213 9.92 -8.99 8.13
CA SER A 213 10.55 -7.83 7.50
C SER A 213 10.77 -8.07 6.01
N PRO A 214 10.19 -7.23 5.11
CA PRO A 214 10.46 -7.34 3.68
C PRO A 214 11.89 -6.92 3.29
N TYR A 215 12.67 -6.39 4.24
CA TYR A 215 14.02 -5.89 4.00
C TYR A 215 15.10 -6.89 4.47
N THR A 216 14.93 -7.46 5.65
CA THR A 216 15.88 -8.43 6.22
C THR A 216 15.51 -9.87 5.90
N GLY A 217 14.21 -10.18 5.77
CA GLY A 217 13.67 -11.53 5.63
C GLY A 217 13.44 -12.26 6.96
N ASP A 218 13.68 -11.59 8.08
CA ASP A 218 13.54 -12.15 9.43
C ASP A 218 12.27 -11.64 10.13
N THR A 219 11.86 -12.32 11.20
CA THR A 219 10.78 -11.83 12.08
C THR A 219 11.32 -10.80 13.05
N GLN A 220 10.70 -9.61 13.10
CA GLN A 220 11.10 -8.47 13.92
C GLN A 220 9.93 -8.01 14.81
N PRO A 221 10.21 -7.37 15.97
CA PRO A 221 9.17 -6.80 16.82
C PRO A 221 8.60 -5.49 16.26
N GLY A 222 7.35 -5.19 16.61
CA GLY A 222 6.70 -3.91 16.33
C GLY A 222 5.89 -3.89 15.04
N TYR A 223 5.31 -2.72 14.76
CA TYR A 223 4.41 -2.52 13.63
C TYR A 223 5.16 -2.52 12.29
N MET A 224 4.44 -2.90 11.24
CA MET A 224 4.89 -2.84 9.85
C MET A 224 3.68 -2.70 8.94
N PHE A 225 3.80 -1.88 7.90
CA PHE A 225 2.74 -1.63 6.92
C PHE A 225 3.33 -1.68 5.50
N ALA A 226 2.50 -2.02 4.52
CA ALA A 226 2.94 -2.12 3.13
C ALA A 226 1.80 -1.91 2.12
N GLY A 227 2.16 -1.73 0.84
CA GLY A 227 1.18 -1.62 -0.25
C GLY A 227 0.68 -0.20 -0.49
N THR A 228 1.54 0.81 -0.31
CA THR A 228 1.21 2.21 -0.58
C THR A 228 2.35 2.94 -1.28
N GLY A 229 1.98 3.91 -2.11
CA GLY A 229 2.86 4.90 -2.71
C GLY A 229 2.63 6.26 -2.10
N PHE A 230 3.66 6.90 -1.56
CA PHE A 230 3.53 8.22 -0.97
C PHE A 230 3.31 9.29 -2.02
N TRP A 231 3.88 9.15 -3.22
CA TRP A 231 3.59 10.02 -4.37
C TRP A 231 2.08 10.27 -4.59
N ASP A 232 1.27 9.23 -4.39
CA ASP A 232 -0.19 9.31 -4.42
C ASP A 232 -0.76 9.83 -3.09
N THR A 233 -0.39 9.15 -2.00
CA THR A 233 -1.15 9.16 -0.74
C THR A 233 -0.80 10.31 0.21
N PHE A 234 0.32 11.01 0.01
CA PHE A 234 0.69 12.18 0.81
C PHE A 234 -0.34 13.32 0.66
N ARG A 235 -0.99 13.41 -0.51
CA ARG A 235 -1.80 14.55 -0.93
C ARG A 235 -3.09 14.69 -0.12
N ALA A 236 -3.76 13.58 0.16
CA ALA A 236 -5.06 13.57 0.82
C ALA A 236 -5.31 12.37 1.74
N LEU A 237 -4.77 11.19 1.44
CA LEU A 237 -5.01 9.99 2.25
C LEU A 237 -4.39 10.13 3.65
N TYR A 238 -3.08 10.35 3.75
CA TYR A 238 -2.42 10.53 5.06
C TYR A 238 -2.95 11.75 5.85
N PRO A 239 -3.18 12.93 5.21
CA PRO A 239 -3.87 14.04 5.86
C PRO A 239 -5.26 13.67 6.40
N PHE A 240 -6.03 12.86 5.67
CA PHE A 240 -7.33 12.37 6.10
C PHE A 240 -7.21 11.42 7.31
N LEU A 241 -6.23 10.51 7.30
CA LEU A 241 -5.98 9.62 8.44
C LEU A 241 -5.58 10.41 9.68
N ASN A 242 -4.77 11.47 9.55
CA ASN A 242 -4.43 12.38 10.66
C ASN A 242 -5.68 13.00 11.30
N LEU A 243 -6.67 13.38 10.48
CA LEU A 243 -7.90 14.01 10.96
C LEU A 243 -8.86 12.99 11.57
N VAL A 244 -9.16 11.91 10.86
CA VAL A 244 -10.30 11.04 11.16
C VAL A 244 -9.88 9.74 11.85
N TYR A 245 -8.68 9.23 11.58
CA TYR A 245 -8.17 7.96 12.12
C TYR A 245 -6.75 8.07 12.70
N PRO A 246 -6.44 9.03 13.59
CA PRO A 246 -5.06 9.30 14.01
C PRO A 246 -4.38 8.11 14.70
N SER A 247 -5.14 7.22 15.33
CA SER A 247 -4.60 6.03 15.99
C SER A 247 -3.95 5.05 15.01
N ILE A 248 -4.56 4.81 13.83
CA ILE A 248 -3.94 3.92 12.85
C ILE A 248 -2.75 4.58 12.18
N ASN A 249 -2.81 5.90 11.95
CA ASN A 249 -1.66 6.58 11.38
C ASN A 249 -0.47 6.58 12.35
N LYS A 250 -0.70 6.59 13.67
CA LYS A 250 0.37 6.39 14.65
C LYS A 250 1.06 5.04 14.46
N GLU A 251 0.30 3.94 14.35
CA GLU A 251 0.88 2.62 14.07
C GLU A 251 1.68 2.62 12.75
N MET A 252 1.19 3.33 11.73
CA MET A 252 1.91 3.49 10.45
C MET A 252 3.23 4.26 10.61
N GLN A 253 3.28 5.31 11.45
CA GLN A 253 4.54 6.02 11.76
C GLN A 253 5.53 5.12 12.51
N GLU A 254 5.05 4.27 13.41
CA GLU A 254 5.89 3.26 14.08
C GLU A 254 6.39 2.19 13.08
N GLY A 255 5.59 1.84 12.08
CA GLY A 255 6.01 1.02 10.93
C GLY A 255 7.13 1.68 10.12
N LEU A 256 7.01 2.98 9.82
CA LEU A 256 8.06 3.73 9.12
C LEU A 256 9.39 3.78 9.87
N ILE A 257 9.35 3.80 11.21
CA ILE A 257 10.56 3.68 12.04
C ILE A 257 11.24 2.33 11.80
N ASN A 258 10.46 1.25 11.72
CA ASN A 258 10.97 -0.08 11.45
C ASN A 258 11.47 -0.22 10.00
N ASP A 259 10.78 0.36 9.01
CA ASP A 259 11.26 0.42 7.63
C ASP A 259 12.68 1.00 7.55
N TYR A 260 12.92 2.13 8.23
CA TYR A 260 14.24 2.75 8.25
C TYR A 260 15.28 1.92 9.01
N LYS A 261 14.93 1.33 10.15
CA LYS A 261 15.86 0.48 10.93
C LYS A 261 16.29 -0.77 10.17
N GLU A 262 15.38 -1.35 9.40
CA GLU A 262 15.55 -2.66 8.79
C GLU A 262 16.06 -2.59 7.35
N GLY A 263 15.61 -1.57 6.59
CA GLY A 263 15.99 -1.38 5.19
C GLY A 263 16.93 -0.19 4.95
N GLY A 264 17.13 0.68 5.95
CA GLY A 264 18.00 1.87 5.86
C GLY A 264 17.33 3.09 5.22
N TRP A 265 16.09 2.97 4.74
CA TRP A 265 15.36 4.04 4.05
C TRP A 265 13.89 4.04 4.45
N LEU A 266 13.25 5.21 4.39
CA LEU A 266 11.79 5.24 4.30
C LEU A 266 11.37 4.81 2.89
N PRO A 267 10.30 4.01 2.75
CA PRO A 267 9.75 3.70 1.44
C PRO A 267 9.13 4.95 0.84
N GLU A 268 9.26 5.15 -0.47
CA GLU A 268 8.40 6.07 -1.23
C GLU A 268 7.27 5.29 -1.93
N TRP A 269 7.57 4.06 -2.35
CA TRP A 269 6.60 3.06 -2.77
C TRP A 269 6.95 1.72 -2.14
N SER A 270 5.99 1.07 -1.48
CA SER A 270 6.17 -0.23 -0.81
C SER A 270 5.18 -1.27 -1.32
N SER A 271 5.67 -2.47 -1.70
CA SER A 271 4.83 -3.62 -2.06
C SER A 271 5.60 -4.97 -2.10
N PRO A 272 5.88 -5.64 -0.96
CA PRO A 272 5.82 -5.10 0.40
C PRO A 272 7.11 -4.37 0.81
N GLY A 273 8.25 -4.67 0.17
CA GLY A 273 9.49 -3.91 0.33
C GLY A 273 9.57 -2.75 -0.66
N TYR A 274 10.75 -2.14 -0.78
CA TYR A 274 10.98 -1.03 -1.71
C TYR A 274 10.63 -1.40 -3.15
N SER A 275 9.84 -0.54 -3.79
CA SER A 275 9.42 -0.71 -5.18
C SER A 275 9.78 0.53 -5.99
N ASN A 276 10.49 0.33 -7.11
CA ASN A 276 10.92 1.39 -8.01
C ASN A 276 9.74 1.92 -8.84
N ILE A 277 8.83 2.68 -8.22
CA ILE A 277 7.60 3.21 -8.82
C ILE A 277 7.46 4.67 -8.40
N MET A 278 7.16 5.53 -9.37
CA MET A 278 7.02 6.98 -9.18
C MET A 278 8.30 7.67 -8.67
N LEU A 279 8.16 8.87 -8.13
CA LEU A 279 9.25 9.76 -7.73
C LEU A 279 8.87 10.53 -6.45
N GLY A 280 9.73 11.47 -6.06
CA GLY A 280 9.53 12.31 -4.88
C GLY A 280 10.28 11.75 -3.68
N ASN A 281 10.24 12.51 -2.59
CA ASN A 281 10.68 12.09 -1.27
C ASN A 281 9.54 12.40 -0.27
N ASN A 282 8.31 12.03 -0.68
CA ASN A 282 7.08 12.47 -0.04
C ASN A 282 6.81 11.77 1.30
N SER A 283 7.61 10.76 1.65
CA SER A 283 7.75 10.32 3.05
C SER A 283 8.02 11.50 4.00
N ALA A 284 8.73 12.54 3.54
CA ALA A 284 8.91 13.80 4.27
C ALA A 284 7.59 14.49 4.61
N SER A 285 6.67 14.58 3.65
CA SER A 285 5.32 15.14 3.88
C SER A 285 4.52 14.28 4.85
N VAL A 286 4.51 12.95 4.63
CA VAL A 286 3.74 12.00 5.45
C VAL A 286 4.14 12.07 6.92
N VAL A 287 5.45 12.00 7.20
CA VAL A 287 6.00 12.06 8.57
C VAL A 287 5.75 13.42 9.21
N SER A 288 6.07 14.50 8.48
CA SER A 288 5.98 15.86 9.01
C SER A 288 4.54 16.26 9.33
N ASP A 289 3.59 15.97 8.43
CA ASP A 289 2.18 16.27 8.62
C ASP A 289 1.61 15.53 9.84
N ALA A 290 1.94 14.24 9.98
CA ALA A 290 1.49 13.43 11.12
C ALA A 290 1.96 13.99 12.46
N TYR A 291 3.22 14.41 12.58
CA TYR A 291 3.74 14.97 13.82
C TYR A 291 3.15 16.34 14.13
N ILE A 292 3.11 17.25 13.13
CA ILE A 292 2.63 18.63 13.30
C ILE A 292 1.15 18.65 13.70
N LYS A 293 0.34 17.73 13.19
CA LYS A 293 -1.08 17.59 13.55
C LYS A 293 -1.33 16.85 14.87
N GLY A 294 -0.29 16.62 15.68
CA GLY A 294 -0.42 16.08 17.03
C GLY A 294 -0.12 14.59 17.18
N GLY A 295 0.36 13.92 16.13
CA GLY A 295 0.91 12.57 16.24
C GLY A 295 2.13 12.58 17.16
N LYS A 296 2.02 11.93 18.32
CA LYS A 296 3.07 11.84 19.35
C LYS A 296 3.22 10.41 19.85
N ASN A 297 4.16 10.23 20.78
CA ASN A 297 4.42 8.96 21.48
C ASN A 297 4.97 7.85 20.57
N TYR A 298 5.84 8.22 19.63
CA TYR A 298 6.70 7.36 18.82
C TYR A 298 8.05 8.08 18.62
N ASP A 299 9.08 7.36 18.14
CA ASP A 299 10.44 7.89 17.98
C ASP A 299 10.55 8.84 16.77
N ILE A 300 10.02 10.05 16.94
CA ILE A 300 10.10 11.10 15.91
C ILE A 300 11.56 11.51 15.61
N GLN A 301 12.48 11.34 16.56
CA GLN A 301 13.89 11.68 16.32
C GLN A 301 14.50 10.74 15.28
N LYS A 302 14.19 9.45 15.36
CA LYS A 302 14.59 8.46 14.36
C LYS A 302 13.97 8.74 12.98
N LEU A 303 12.69 9.14 12.92
CA LEU A 303 12.07 9.53 11.66
C LEU A 303 12.70 10.80 11.09
N TYR A 304 13.00 11.80 11.91
CA TYR A 304 13.69 13.00 11.45
C TYR A 304 15.09 12.68 10.90
N GLU A 305 15.85 11.81 11.56
CA GLU A 305 17.11 11.27 11.02
C GLU A 305 16.90 10.63 9.63
N ALA A 306 15.88 9.78 9.49
CA ALA A 306 15.55 9.12 8.23
C ALA A 306 15.19 10.14 7.12
N LEU A 307 14.46 11.20 7.44
CA LEU A 307 14.14 12.27 6.49
C LEU A 307 15.39 13.02 6.02
N ILE A 308 16.30 13.35 6.93
CA ILE A 308 17.57 14.01 6.59
C ILE A 308 18.43 13.07 5.74
N HIS A 309 18.44 11.77 6.05
CA HIS A 309 19.13 10.77 5.24
C HIS A 309 18.56 10.71 3.82
N GLY A 310 17.25 10.54 3.66
CA GLY A 310 16.58 10.49 2.36
C GLY A 310 16.73 11.77 1.54
N ALA A 311 16.69 12.94 2.18
CA ALA A 311 16.79 14.23 1.51
C ALA A 311 18.19 14.54 0.93
N ASN A 312 19.22 13.82 1.38
CA ASN A 312 20.60 14.07 0.98
C ASN A 312 21.28 12.89 0.29
N ASN A 313 20.59 11.76 0.12
CA ASN A 313 21.16 10.56 -0.49
C ASN A 313 20.18 9.92 -1.49
N GLU A 314 20.74 9.21 -2.47
CA GLU A 314 19.98 8.38 -3.41
C GLU A 314 19.96 6.94 -2.89
N GLY A 315 18.75 6.38 -2.73
CA GLY A 315 18.54 5.03 -2.21
C GLY A 315 18.19 4.02 -3.29
N PRO A 316 18.12 2.72 -2.93
CA PRO A 316 17.70 1.68 -3.86
C PRO A 316 16.23 1.86 -4.28
N ASN A 317 15.88 1.43 -5.49
CA ASN A 317 14.49 1.30 -5.94
C ASN A 317 13.60 2.55 -5.73
N ALA A 318 14.04 3.73 -6.20
CA ALA A 318 13.34 5.02 -6.05
C ALA A 318 13.09 5.49 -4.60
N THR A 319 13.87 5.00 -3.64
CA THR A 319 13.92 5.58 -2.29
C THR A 319 14.92 6.73 -2.21
N GLY A 320 14.74 7.62 -1.23
CA GLY A 320 15.56 8.83 -1.10
C GLY A 320 15.32 9.78 -2.27
N ARG A 321 16.38 10.45 -2.74
CA ARG A 321 16.28 11.42 -3.82
C ARG A 321 17.18 11.06 -5.00
N ARG A 322 16.57 10.49 -6.04
CA ARG A 322 17.25 10.33 -7.32
C ARG A 322 17.68 11.68 -7.89
N GLY A 323 18.97 11.85 -8.19
CA GLY A 323 19.52 13.12 -8.68
C GLY A 323 19.82 14.16 -7.62
N VAL A 324 19.91 13.76 -6.35
CA VAL A 324 20.09 14.68 -5.22
C VAL A 324 21.33 15.56 -5.32
N GLU A 325 22.42 15.06 -5.91
CA GLU A 325 23.65 15.84 -6.09
C GLU A 325 23.42 17.08 -6.98
N TYR A 326 22.69 16.91 -8.07
CA TYR A 326 22.32 18.03 -8.95
C TYR A 326 21.35 18.97 -8.27
N TYR A 327 20.33 18.43 -7.61
CA TYR A 327 19.36 19.26 -6.87
C TYR A 327 20.04 20.09 -5.78
N ASN A 328 21.00 19.52 -5.06
CA ASN A 328 21.71 20.18 -3.98
C ASN A 328 22.69 21.25 -4.47
N SER A 329 23.31 21.05 -5.64
CA SER A 329 24.31 21.97 -6.21
C SER A 329 23.70 23.05 -7.11
N LEU A 330 22.70 22.70 -7.92
CA LEU A 330 22.08 23.57 -8.93
C LEU A 330 20.73 24.13 -8.49
N GLY A 331 20.08 23.52 -7.50
CA GLY A 331 18.72 23.86 -7.08
C GLY A 331 17.63 23.27 -7.98
N TYR A 332 17.97 22.37 -8.90
CA TYR A 332 17.05 21.61 -9.75
C TYR A 332 17.73 20.35 -10.29
N VAL A 333 16.95 19.39 -10.78
CA VAL A 333 17.44 18.20 -11.49
C VAL A 333 17.42 18.46 -12.99
N PRO A 334 18.59 18.51 -13.68
CA PRO A 334 18.65 18.78 -15.10
C PRO A 334 18.01 17.69 -15.97
N HIS A 335 17.58 18.03 -17.18
CA HIS A 335 16.99 17.04 -18.11
C HIS A 335 18.05 16.25 -18.91
N ASP A 336 19.27 16.76 -19.04
CA ASP A 336 20.36 16.22 -19.87
C ASP A 336 21.28 15.23 -19.13
N VAL A 337 20.97 14.89 -17.88
CA VAL A 337 21.80 14.02 -17.01
C VAL A 337 21.27 12.59 -16.85
N ARG A 338 20.40 12.13 -17.77
CA ARG A 338 19.85 10.75 -17.84
C ARG A 338 19.13 10.25 -16.57
N ILE A 339 18.60 11.17 -15.76
CA ILE A 339 17.76 10.85 -14.60
C ILE A 339 16.28 10.71 -15.00
N GLY A 340 15.81 11.56 -15.92
CA GLY A 340 14.41 11.65 -16.31
C GLY A 340 13.56 12.42 -15.28
N GLU A 341 12.42 12.96 -15.72
CA GLU A 341 11.40 13.58 -14.87
C GLU A 341 11.93 14.73 -13.99
N GLY A 342 12.97 15.44 -14.45
CA GLY A 342 13.74 16.38 -13.63
C GLY A 342 12.94 17.55 -13.05
N VAL A 343 11.94 18.06 -13.78
CA VAL A 343 11.06 19.12 -13.28
C VAL A 343 10.11 18.57 -12.21
N ALA A 344 9.46 17.43 -12.47
CA ALA A 344 8.60 16.79 -11.48
C ALA A 344 9.34 16.49 -10.17
N ARG A 345 10.56 15.93 -10.25
CA ARG A 345 11.45 15.71 -9.09
C ARG A 345 11.78 17.01 -8.37
N THR A 346 12.15 18.06 -9.11
CA THR A 346 12.52 19.35 -8.52
C THR A 346 11.36 19.97 -7.74
N LEU A 347 10.15 19.92 -8.30
CA LEU A 347 8.96 20.48 -7.67
C LEU A 347 8.57 19.73 -6.40
N GLU A 348 8.58 18.39 -6.46
CA GLU A 348 8.27 17.57 -5.29
C GLU A 348 9.35 17.68 -4.20
N TYR A 349 10.63 17.63 -4.55
CA TYR A 349 11.72 17.82 -3.57
C TYR A 349 11.66 19.21 -2.90
N ALA A 350 11.25 20.26 -3.61
CA ALA A 350 11.08 21.58 -3.01
C ALA A 350 9.94 21.59 -1.97
N TYR A 351 8.84 20.89 -2.24
CA TYR A 351 7.79 20.70 -1.25
C TYR A 351 8.24 19.81 -0.07
N ASP A 352 8.97 18.73 -0.35
CA ASP A 352 9.48 17.82 0.68
C ASP A 352 10.49 18.54 1.60
N ASP A 353 11.32 19.44 1.06
CA ASP A 353 12.19 20.32 1.85
C ASP A 353 11.40 21.29 2.73
N PHE A 354 10.26 21.81 2.26
CA PHE A 354 9.36 22.58 3.10
C PHE A 354 8.82 21.73 4.27
N ALA A 355 8.41 20.49 4.02
CA ALA A 355 7.93 19.59 5.05
C ALA A 355 9.01 19.32 6.13
N ILE A 356 10.24 19.00 5.71
CA ILE A 356 11.39 18.80 6.61
C ILE A 356 11.67 20.07 7.42
N TYR A 357 11.62 21.25 6.79
CA TYR A 357 11.80 22.52 7.48
C TYR A 357 10.75 22.73 8.59
N GLN A 358 9.47 22.45 8.31
CA GLN A 358 8.41 22.61 9.31
C GLN A 358 8.55 21.62 10.46
N LEU A 359 8.89 20.36 10.18
CA LEU A 359 9.15 19.38 11.23
C LEU A 359 10.37 19.76 12.07
N GLY A 360 11.47 20.16 11.44
CA GLY A 360 12.67 20.60 12.13
C GLY A 360 12.39 21.78 13.08
N LYS A 361 11.55 22.73 12.66
CA LYS A 361 11.06 23.79 13.56
C LYS A 361 10.26 23.24 14.73
N ALA A 362 9.30 22.35 14.49
CA ALA A 362 8.47 21.76 15.53
C ALA A 362 9.30 20.97 16.56
N LEU A 363 10.44 20.42 16.13
CA LEU A 363 11.39 19.68 16.96
C LEU A 363 12.51 20.56 17.56
N ASN A 364 12.48 21.88 17.35
CA ASN A 364 13.52 22.83 17.78
C ASN A 364 14.94 22.43 17.32
N LYS A 365 15.06 21.97 16.08
CA LYS A 365 16.35 21.62 15.46
C LYS A 365 17.21 22.86 15.23
N PRO A 366 18.55 22.74 15.14
CA PRO A 366 19.44 23.89 14.96
C PRO A 366 19.05 24.75 13.77
N THR A 367 18.99 26.07 13.96
CA THR A 367 18.58 27.03 12.93
C THR A 367 19.38 26.89 11.63
N ALA A 368 20.68 26.62 11.72
CA ALA A 368 21.54 26.42 10.56
C ALA A 368 21.13 25.19 9.72
N GLU A 369 20.71 24.11 10.38
CA GLU A 369 20.26 22.88 9.73
C GLU A 369 18.93 23.08 9.01
N ILE A 370 17.94 23.66 9.69
CA ILE A 370 16.60 23.85 9.12
C ILE A 370 16.56 24.96 8.05
N ASN A 371 17.44 25.97 8.13
CA ASN A 371 17.51 27.03 7.13
C ASN A 371 17.96 26.53 5.75
N LEU A 372 18.73 25.44 5.69
CA LEU A 372 19.06 24.77 4.43
C LEU A 372 17.80 24.34 3.68
N TYR A 373 16.91 23.63 4.38
CA TYR A 373 15.65 23.15 3.81
C TYR A 373 14.66 24.28 3.53
N LYS A 374 14.64 25.34 4.36
CA LYS A 374 13.90 26.57 4.04
C LYS A 374 14.36 27.23 2.74
N LYS A 375 15.67 27.23 2.45
CA LYS A 375 16.20 27.76 1.20
C LYS A 375 15.81 26.86 0.03
N ARG A 376 16.04 25.55 0.16
CA ARG A 376 15.74 24.58 -0.91
C ARG A 376 14.25 24.47 -1.20
N SER A 377 13.36 24.77 -0.26
CA SER A 377 11.92 24.80 -0.56
C SER A 377 11.51 25.86 -1.59
N MET A 378 12.39 26.82 -1.89
CA MET A 378 12.18 27.81 -2.95
C MET A 378 12.70 27.34 -4.32
N ASN A 379 13.23 26.12 -4.44
CA ASN A 379 13.83 25.60 -5.66
C ASN A 379 12.85 25.44 -6.83
N TYR A 380 11.53 25.39 -6.58
CA TYR A 380 10.52 25.43 -7.64
C TYR A 380 10.68 26.65 -8.57
N LYS A 381 11.23 27.77 -8.06
CA LYS A 381 11.51 28.99 -8.84
C LYS A 381 12.57 28.76 -9.93
N ASN A 382 13.47 27.79 -9.74
CA ASN A 382 14.59 27.56 -10.67
C ASN A 382 14.13 26.95 -12.00
N VAL A 383 12.97 26.29 -12.01
CA VAL A 383 12.41 25.62 -13.19
C VAL A 383 11.17 26.34 -13.75
N PHE A 384 10.82 27.52 -13.24
CA PHE A 384 9.74 28.34 -13.82
C PHE A 384 10.29 29.27 -14.90
N ASP A 385 9.79 29.12 -16.13
CA ASP A 385 10.10 30.00 -17.25
C ASP A 385 9.08 31.14 -17.32
N THR A 386 9.48 32.33 -16.88
CA THR A 386 8.63 33.53 -16.86
C THR A 386 8.24 34.02 -18.24
N SER A 387 8.95 33.65 -19.31
CA SER A 387 8.65 34.08 -20.68
C SER A 387 7.41 33.40 -21.26
N ILE A 388 7.09 32.20 -20.77
CA ILE A 388 5.97 31.38 -21.24
C ILE A 388 4.98 31.02 -20.11
N GLY A 389 5.33 31.33 -18.86
CA GLY A 389 4.48 31.11 -17.69
C GLY A 389 4.24 29.62 -17.40
N PHE A 390 5.30 28.81 -17.48
CA PHE A 390 5.25 27.36 -17.26
C PHE A 390 6.49 26.86 -16.52
N MET A 391 6.33 25.73 -15.82
CA MET A 391 7.49 24.95 -15.40
C MET A 391 8.11 24.26 -16.63
N ARG A 392 9.44 24.30 -16.74
CA ARG A 392 10.18 23.85 -17.92
C ARG A 392 11.53 23.26 -17.52
N GLY A 393 11.93 22.20 -18.21
CA GLY A 393 13.22 21.55 -17.98
C GLY A 393 14.39 22.50 -18.24
N LYS A 394 15.45 22.36 -17.44
CA LYS A 394 16.74 23.02 -17.67
C LYS A 394 17.85 21.99 -17.86
N ASP A 395 18.81 22.30 -18.72
CA ASP A 395 20.05 21.54 -18.83
C ASP A 395 20.99 21.89 -17.66
N LYS A 396 22.12 21.18 -17.55
CA LYS A 396 23.11 21.43 -16.50
C LYS A 396 23.73 22.83 -16.58
N ALA A 397 23.73 23.46 -17.76
CA ALA A 397 24.25 24.81 -17.98
C ALA A 397 23.24 25.91 -17.60
N GLY A 398 22.00 25.55 -17.27
CA GLY A 398 20.93 26.48 -16.88
C GLY A 398 20.05 26.97 -18.02
N ASN A 399 20.23 26.44 -19.24
CA ASN A 399 19.38 26.77 -20.37
C ASN A 399 18.08 25.98 -20.31
N PHE A 400 16.96 26.62 -20.63
CA PHE A 400 15.69 25.93 -20.74
C PHE A 400 15.61 25.06 -22.00
N ASP A 401 15.00 23.89 -21.88
CA ASP A 401 14.87 22.88 -22.96
C ASP A 401 14.13 23.44 -24.18
N THR A 402 14.74 23.40 -25.38
CA THR A 402 14.17 23.91 -26.64
C THR A 402 14.19 22.83 -27.73
N PRO A 403 13.12 22.70 -28.56
CA PRO A 403 11.85 23.41 -28.50
C PRO A 403 10.96 22.96 -27.33
N PHE A 404 10.09 23.85 -26.83
CA PHE A 404 9.18 23.54 -25.72
C PHE A 404 7.74 23.33 -26.21
N ASP A 405 7.16 22.21 -25.78
CA ASP A 405 5.74 21.89 -25.96
C ASP A 405 5.10 21.67 -24.58
N PRO A 406 4.21 22.57 -24.10
CA PRO A 406 3.56 22.44 -22.79
C PRO A 406 2.62 21.24 -22.71
N TYR A 407 2.21 20.65 -23.84
CA TYR A 407 1.29 19.51 -23.91
C TYR A 407 2.01 18.17 -23.90
N ARG A 408 3.32 18.13 -24.14
CA ARG A 408 4.12 16.90 -24.17
C ARG A 408 4.10 16.21 -22.80
N TRP A 409 3.58 14.99 -22.78
CA TRP A 409 3.61 14.13 -21.60
C TRP A 409 4.99 13.49 -21.41
N GLY A 410 5.40 13.33 -20.14
CA GLY A 410 6.67 12.70 -19.80
C GLY A 410 7.89 13.62 -19.99
N GLY A 411 9.05 13.03 -20.22
CA GLY A 411 10.31 13.78 -20.38
C GLY A 411 10.76 14.40 -19.06
N SER A 412 10.52 15.70 -18.88
CA SER A 412 10.79 16.40 -17.62
C SER A 412 9.69 16.21 -16.56
N PHE A 413 8.56 15.60 -16.94
CA PHE A 413 7.42 15.32 -16.07
C PHE A 413 7.15 13.81 -16.00
N ILE A 414 6.26 13.39 -15.09
CA ILE A 414 5.73 12.02 -14.99
C ILE A 414 4.21 12.08 -15.01
N GLU A 415 3.53 11.12 -15.66
CA GLU A 415 2.05 11.02 -15.72
C GLU A 415 1.32 12.34 -16.03
N GLY A 416 1.95 13.20 -16.82
CA GLY A 416 1.44 14.51 -17.14
C GLY A 416 2.44 15.35 -17.93
N ASN A 417 2.08 16.62 -18.10
CA ASN A 417 2.85 17.62 -18.82
C ASN A 417 2.95 18.91 -17.97
N SER A 418 3.45 20.01 -18.56
CA SER A 418 3.64 21.26 -17.83
C SER A 418 2.32 21.91 -17.37
N TRP A 419 1.22 21.70 -18.09
CA TRP A 419 -0.11 22.17 -17.66
C TRP A 419 -0.57 21.53 -16.35
N HIS A 420 -0.16 20.28 -16.07
CA HIS A 420 -0.50 19.62 -14.81
C HIS A 420 0.49 20.00 -13.70
N TYR A 421 1.80 19.97 -14.00
CA TYR A 421 2.84 20.10 -12.97
C TYR A 421 3.16 21.54 -12.57
N THR A 422 2.79 22.55 -13.37
CA THR A 422 3.05 23.96 -13.01
C THR A 422 2.42 24.36 -11.68
N TRP A 423 1.35 23.68 -11.28
CA TRP A 423 0.61 23.93 -10.05
C TRP A 423 1.20 23.25 -8.81
N SER A 424 2.23 22.41 -8.95
CA SER A 424 2.86 21.65 -7.86
C SER A 424 3.77 22.52 -6.97
N VAL A 425 3.18 23.56 -6.36
CA VAL A 425 3.81 24.49 -5.40
C VAL A 425 2.89 24.64 -4.18
N PHE A 426 2.56 23.51 -3.54
CA PHE A 426 1.54 23.42 -2.49
C PHE A 426 1.83 24.34 -1.29
N HIS A 427 3.11 24.53 -0.97
CA HIS A 427 3.58 25.28 0.20
C HIS A 427 3.73 26.79 -0.05
N ASP A 428 3.68 27.26 -1.30
CA ASP A 428 3.93 28.67 -1.65
C ASP A 428 3.13 29.11 -2.89
N VAL A 429 1.80 28.96 -2.84
CA VAL A 429 0.90 29.40 -3.91
C VAL A 429 1.09 30.88 -4.22
N GLN A 430 1.31 31.72 -3.21
CA GLN A 430 1.58 33.15 -3.42
C GLN A 430 2.88 33.39 -4.20
N GLY A 431 3.93 32.61 -3.93
CA GLY A 431 5.17 32.65 -4.70
C GLY A 431 4.95 32.30 -6.18
N LEU A 432 4.11 31.29 -6.48
CA LEU A 432 3.73 30.95 -7.86
C LEU A 432 2.91 32.06 -8.53
N VAL A 433 1.95 32.66 -7.82
CA VAL A 433 1.20 33.85 -8.28
C VAL A 433 2.15 34.97 -8.68
N ASN A 434 3.16 35.24 -7.84
CA ASN A 434 4.14 36.30 -8.10
C ASN A 434 4.98 35.99 -9.34
N LEU A 435 5.40 34.72 -9.54
CA LEU A 435 6.12 34.29 -10.74
C LEU A 435 5.28 34.45 -12.02
N MET A 436 3.98 34.20 -11.95
CA MET A 436 3.04 34.38 -13.07
C MET A 436 2.72 35.85 -13.37
N GLY A 437 3.14 36.78 -12.51
CA GLY A 437 2.88 38.22 -12.67
C GLY A 437 1.57 38.70 -12.05
N GLY A 438 1.10 38.04 -10.99
CA GLY A 438 -0.03 38.48 -10.16
C GLY A 438 -1.33 37.69 -10.37
N ASN A 439 -2.32 37.96 -9.51
CA ASN A 439 -3.57 37.20 -9.42
C ASN A 439 -4.31 37.07 -10.76
N GLN A 440 -4.40 38.15 -11.54
CA GLN A 440 -5.13 38.13 -12.80
C GLN A 440 -4.54 37.14 -13.80
N LYS A 441 -3.20 37.09 -13.92
CA LYS A 441 -2.52 36.15 -14.83
C LYS A 441 -2.59 34.72 -14.31
N PHE A 442 -2.47 34.54 -12.99
CA PHE A 442 -2.62 33.23 -12.35
C PHE A 442 -4.01 32.64 -12.60
N THR A 443 -5.07 33.41 -12.36
CA THR A 443 -6.46 32.96 -12.60
C THR A 443 -6.71 32.70 -14.07
N ALA A 444 -6.29 33.59 -14.98
CA ALA A 444 -6.45 33.36 -16.42
C ALA A 444 -5.73 32.08 -16.90
N LYS A 445 -4.55 31.77 -16.33
CA LYS A 445 -3.82 30.53 -16.61
C LYS A 445 -4.59 29.31 -16.08
N LEU A 446 -5.19 29.41 -14.90
CA LEU A 446 -6.00 28.35 -14.31
C LEU A 446 -7.28 28.12 -15.14
N ASP A 447 -7.96 29.17 -15.56
CA ASP A 447 -9.13 29.10 -16.42
C ASP A 447 -8.80 28.39 -17.73
N SER A 448 -7.61 28.60 -18.30
CA SER A 448 -7.21 27.90 -19.54
C SER A 448 -6.91 26.40 -19.40
N VAL A 449 -6.93 25.86 -18.18
CA VAL A 449 -6.85 24.40 -17.95
C VAL A 449 -8.21 23.73 -18.15
N PHE A 450 -9.30 24.41 -17.81
CA PHE A 450 -10.67 23.88 -17.81
C PHE A 450 -11.47 24.40 -19.01
#